data_AF-A0A8T7HG76-F1
#
_entry.id   AF-A0A8T7HG76-F1
#
_cell.length_a   1.000
_cell.length_b   1.000
_cell.length_c   1.000
_cell.angle_alpha   90.00
_cell.angle_beta   90.00
_cell.angle_gamma   90.00
#
_symmetry.space_group_name_H-M   'P 1'
#
loop_
_entity.id
_entity.type
_entity.pdbx_description
1 polymer ?
#
loop_
_entity_poly.entity_id
_entity_poly.type
_entity_poly.pdbx_seq_one_letter_code
_entity_poly.pdbx_strand_id
1 'polypeptide(L)'
;MGCYTIPLIAAILHKVMGKKFPEYNTKDHSKLNLLLMGGGLFGVVDHLWNNQLLSFTFADIMLGFMITIVIMTAWLVMTKLEVSLAKETA
;
A
#
# COMPACT_ATOMS: atom_id res chain seq x y z
N MET A 1 -2.91 12.21 11.54
CA MET A 1 -4.13 11.46 11.16
C MET A 1 -4.31 11.21 9.66
N GLY A 2 -3.63 11.93 8.75
CA GLY A 2 -3.77 11.73 7.29
C GLY A 2 -2.86 10.67 6.66
N CYS A 3 -1.65 10.44 7.20
CA CYS A 3 -0.64 9.67 6.49
C CYS A 3 -0.89 8.15 6.50
N TYR A 4 -1.45 7.60 7.58
CA TYR A 4 -1.77 6.17 7.70
C TYR A 4 -3.17 5.82 7.20
N THR A 5 -4.09 6.78 7.20
CA THR A 5 -5.48 6.56 6.79
C THR A 5 -5.59 6.34 5.29
N ILE A 6 -4.80 7.04 4.48
CA ILE A 6 -4.82 6.90 3.02
C ILE A 6 -4.36 5.50 2.56
N PRO A 7 -3.19 4.97 2.99
CA PRO A 7 -2.79 3.60 2.67
C PRO A 7 -3.79 2.55 3.19
N LEU A 8 -4.38 2.78 4.37
CA LEU A 8 -5.37 1.87 4.95
C LEU A 8 -6.67 1.84 4.14
N ILE A 9 -7.18 3.00 3.71
CA ILE A 9 -8.35 3.10 2.83
C ILE A 9 -8.04 2.42 1.50
N ALA A 10 -6.85 2.65 0.93
CA ALA A 10 -6.42 1.98 -0.30
C ALA A 10 -6.39 0.44 -0.13
N ALA A 11 -5.88 -0.08 0.98
CA ALA A 11 -5.88 -1.51 1.30
C ALA A 11 -7.31 -2.08 1.41
N ILE A 12 -8.20 -1.37 2.11
CA ILE A 12 -9.60 -1.78 2.28
C ILE A 12 -10.32 -1.80 0.93
N LEU A 13 -10.19 -0.74 0.14
CA LEU A 13 -10.78 -0.67 -1.21
C LEU A 13 -10.26 -1.79 -2.10
N HIS A 14 -8.95 -2.05 -2.06
CA HIS A 14 -8.32 -3.12 -2.82
C HIS A 14 -8.85 -4.51 -2.41
N LYS A 15 -9.03 -4.75 -1.10
CA LYS A 15 -9.64 -5.99 -0.58
C LYS A 15 -11.11 -6.15 -0.98
N VAL A 16 -11.88 -5.06 -0.96
CA VAL A 16 -13.29 -5.06 -1.40
C VAL A 16 -13.39 -5.32 -2.90
N MET A 17 -12.51 -4.72 -3.71
CA MET A 17 -12.43 -4.97 -5.15
C MET A 17 -12.06 -6.44 -5.45
N GLY A 18 -11.10 -7.03 -4.74
CA GLY A 18 -10.75 -8.45 -4.90
C GLY A 18 -11.87 -9.42 -4.52
N LYS A 19 -12.77 -9.02 -3.59
CA LYS A 19 -13.98 -9.79 -3.27
C LYS A 19 -15.06 -9.67 -4.35
N LYS A 20 -15.14 -8.52 -5.03
CA LYS A 20 -16.13 -8.23 -6.07
C LYS A 20 -15.71 -8.74 -7.45
N PHE A 21 -14.41 -8.74 -7.73
CA PHE A 21 -13.80 -9.19 -8.98
C PHE A 21 -12.80 -10.31 -8.66
N PRO A 22 -13.22 -11.59 -8.71
CA PRO A 22 -12.35 -12.72 -8.36
C PRO A 22 -11.14 -12.86 -9.29
N GLU A 23 -11.19 -12.28 -10.49
CA GLU A 23 -10.06 -12.16 -11.43
C GLU A 23 -8.91 -11.31 -10.87
N TYR A 24 -9.19 -10.39 -9.94
CA TYR A 24 -8.21 -9.59 -9.20
C TYR A 24 -7.63 -10.31 -7.96
N ASN A 25 -8.13 -11.50 -7.60
CA ASN A 25 -7.69 -12.21 -6.40
C ASN A 25 -6.52 -13.17 -6.71
N THR A 26 -5.50 -12.67 -7.39
CA THR A 26 -4.25 -13.42 -7.65
C THR A 26 -3.25 -13.23 -6.50
N LYS A 27 -2.23 -14.10 -6.44
CA LYS A 27 -1.17 -14.03 -5.42
C LYS A 27 -0.47 -12.67 -5.39
N ASP A 28 -0.38 -11.99 -6.54
CA ASP A 28 0.29 -10.69 -6.67
C ASP A 28 -0.52 -9.55 -6.04
N HIS A 29 -1.84 -9.59 -6.15
CA HIS A 29 -2.73 -8.64 -5.51
C HIS A 29 -2.78 -8.81 -3.98
N SER A 30 -2.54 -10.03 -3.48
CA SER A 30 -2.35 -10.26 -2.04
C SER A 30 -1.07 -9.60 -1.51
N LYS A 31 0.04 -9.64 -2.27
CA LYS A 31 1.28 -8.92 -1.92
C LYS A 31 1.06 -7.41 -1.87
N LEU A 32 0.31 -6.84 -2.82
CA LEU A 32 -0.02 -5.41 -2.80
C LEU A 32 -0.81 -5.02 -1.55
N ASN A 33 -1.81 -5.81 -1.18
CA ASN A 33 -2.59 -5.56 0.03
C ASN A 33 -1.72 -5.59 1.30
N LEU A 34 -0.74 -6.49 1.36
CA LEU A 34 0.22 -6.56 2.47
C LEU A 34 1.13 -5.32 2.54
N LEU A 35 1.60 -4.83 1.38
CA LEU A 35 2.39 -3.59 1.31
C LEU A 35 1.58 -2.37 1.74
N LEU A 36 0.32 -2.25 1.30
CA LEU A 36 -0.56 -1.15 1.69
C LEU A 36 -0.89 -1.18 3.19
N MET A 37 -1.15 -2.37 3.75
CA MET A 37 -1.31 -2.53 5.21
C MET A 37 -0.04 -2.17 5.97
N GLY A 38 1.13 -2.60 5.48
CA GLY A 38 2.43 -2.26 6.07
C GLY A 38 2.69 -0.74 6.06
N GLY A 39 2.37 -0.06 4.96
CA GLY A 39 2.45 1.41 4.86
C GLY A 39 1.52 2.13 5.83
N GLY A 40 0.31 1.61 6.02
CA GLY A 40 -0.61 2.10 7.05
C GLY A 40 -0.06 1.92 8.46
N LEU A 41 0.47 0.73 8.79
CA LEU A 41 1.06 0.44 10.09
C LEU A 41 2.29 1.34 10.35
N PHE A 42 3.13 1.55 9.35
CA PHE A 42 4.27 2.46 9.42
C PHE A 42 3.86 3.88 9.81
N GLY A 43 2.84 4.44 9.13
CA GLY A 43 2.33 5.77 9.47
C GLY A 43 1.70 5.86 10.87
N VAL A 44 1.13 4.76 11.38
CA VAL A 44 0.65 4.70 12.78
C VAL A 44 1.83 4.72 13.75
N VAL A 45 2.87 3.92 13.52
CA VAL A 45 4.06 3.87 14.38
C VAL A 45 4.82 5.19 14.37
N ASP A 46 4.98 5.82 13.20
CA ASP A 46 5.66 7.13 13.05
C ASP A 46 4.95 8.24 13.85
N HIS A 47 3.64 8.36 13.72
CA HIS A 47 2.89 9.33 14.50
C HIS A 47 2.82 8.97 16.00
N LEU A 48 2.85 7.69 16.36
CA LEU A 48 2.86 7.26 17.76
C LEU A 48 4.18 7.63 18.43
N TRP A 49 5.29 7.41 17.72
CA TRP A 49 6.63 7.75 18.20
C TRP A 49 6.82 9.27 18.36
N ASN A 50 6.20 10.06 17.49
CA ASN A 50 6.31 11.52 17.51
C ASN A 50 5.22 12.22 18.36
N ASN A 51 4.38 11.48 19.10
CA ASN A 51 3.22 12.01 19.84
C ASN A 51 2.24 12.85 18.99
N GLN A 52 2.19 12.60 17.68
CA GLN A 52 1.38 13.33 16.71
C GLN A 52 0.18 12.52 16.22
N LEU A 53 -0.25 11.51 16.99
CA LEU A 53 -1.32 10.58 16.61
C LEU A 53 -2.58 11.28 16.09
N LEU A 54 -2.98 12.36 16.77
CA LEU A 54 -4.19 13.14 16.47
C LEU A 54 -3.91 14.42 15.65
N SER A 55 -2.65 14.69 15.29
CA SER A 55 -2.28 15.87 14.50
C SER A 55 -2.83 15.74 13.08
N PHE A 56 -3.39 16.82 12.55
CA PHE A 56 -3.94 16.86 11.20
C PHE A 56 -3.32 18.02 10.43
N THR A 57 -2.24 17.75 9.72
CA THR A 57 -1.60 18.74 8.84
C THR A 57 -1.74 18.34 7.38
N PHE A 58 -1.71 19.34 6.49
CA PHE A 58 -1.69 19.13 5.05
C PHE A 58 -0.46 18.29 4.61
N ALA A 59 0.66 18.47 5.30
CA ALA A 59 1.87 17.69 5.08
C ALA A 59 1.64 16.20 5.35
N ASP A 60 0.90 15.84 6.41
CA ASP A 60 0.59 14.43 6.73
C ASP A 60 -0.25 13.76 5.64
N ILE A 61 -1.19 14.50 5.05
CA ILE A 61 -2.03 14.01 3.94
C ILE A 61 -1.15 13.77 2.70
N MET A 62 -0.31 14.74 2.33
CA MET A 62 0.62 14.57 1.21
C MET A 62 1.57 13.39 1.43
N LEU A 63 2.06 13.19 2.66
CA LEU A 63 2.91 12.07 3.01
C LEU A 63 2.18 10.73 2.80
N GLY A 64 0.92 10.61 3.21
CA GLY A 64 0.11 9.42 2.97
C GLY A 64 -0.09 9.11 1.48
N PHE A 65 -0.30 10.14 0.66
CA PHE A 65 -0.34 10.00 -0.80
C PHE A 65 1.00 9.52 -1.36
N MET A 66 2.11 10.12 -0.93
CA MET A 66 3.45 9.74 -1.38
C MET A 66 3.78 8.29 -1.00
N ILE A 67 3.49 7.87 0.23
CA ILE A 67 3.65 6.48 0.68
C ILE A 67 2.85 5.54 -0.23
N THR A 68 1.60 5.88 -0.54
CA THR A 68 0.75 5.06 -1.40
C THR A 68 1.30 4.96 -2.83
N ILE A 69 1.75 6.08 -3.41
CA ILE A 69 2.36 6.10 -4.76
C ILE A 69 3.64 5.25 -4.78
N VAL A 70 4.48 5.36 -3.77
CA VAL A 70 5.71 4.56 -3.65
C VAL A 70 5.38 3.07 -3.53
N ILE A 71 4.37 2.70 -2.74
CA ILE A 71 3.92 1.30 -2.63
C ILE A 71 3.42 0.76 -3.98
N MET A 72 2.58 1.53 -4.68
CA MET A 72 2.05 1.14 -5.99
C MET A 72 3.15 0.97 -7.04
N THR A 73 4.10 1.90 -7.08
CA THR A 73 5.24 1.83 -8.01
C THR A 73 6.18 0.68 -7.68
N ALA A 74 6.53 0.48 -6.41
CA ALA A 74 7.35 -0.64 -5.97
C ALA A 74 6.68 -1.98 -6.31
N TRP A 75 5.38 -2.12 -6.07
CA TRP A 75 4.64 -3.32 -6.44
C TRP A 75 4.65 -3.57 -7.95
N LEU A 76 4.43 -2.54 -8.77
CA LEU A 76 4.46 -2.66 -10.22
C LEU A 76 5.85 -3.07 -10.75
N VAL A 77 6.93 -2.58 -10.12
CA VAL A 77 8.29 -3.00 -10.46
C VAL A 77 8.52 -4.46 -10.07
N MET A 78 8.13 -4.87 -8.86
CA MET A 78 8.28 -6.24 -8.39
C MET A 78 7.52 -7.24 -9.27
N THR A 79 6.28 -6.94 -9.65
CA THR A 79 5.50 -7.83 -10.53
C THR A 79 6.12 -7.94 -11.92
N LYS A 80 6.63 -6.85 -12.49
CA LYS A 80 7.35 -6.90 -13.78
C LYS A 80 8.65 -7.69 -13.71
N LEU A 81 9.40 -7.56 -12.62
CA LEU A 81 10.62 -8.34 -12.40
C LEU A 81 10.32 -9.84 -12.28
N GLU A 82 9.27 -10.22 -11.54
CA GLU A 82 8.84 -11.61 -11.42
C GLU A 82 8.46 -12.21 -12.78
N VAL A 83 7.74 -11.47 -13.62
CA VAL A 83 7.39 -11.90 -15.00
C VAL A 83 8.64 -12.02 -15.87
N SER A 84 9.58 -11.08 -15.78
CA SER A 84 10.82 -11.11 -16.55
C SER A 84 11.68 -12.33 -16.20
N LEU A 85 11.86 -12.60 -14.91
CA LEU A 85 12.62 -13.75 -14.43
C LEU A 85 11.97 -15.07 -14.85
N ALA A 86 10.65 -15.18 -14.75
CA ALA A 86 9.93 -16.38 -15.19
C ALA A 86 10.14 -16.68 -16.68
N LYS A 87 10.21 -15.62 -17.52
CA LYS A 87 10.47 -15.75 -18.97
C LYS A 87 11.90 -16.19 -19.29
N GLU A 88 12.89 -15.80 -18.49
CA GLU A 88 14.29 -16.22 -18.67
C GLU A 88 14.53 -17.67 -18.25
N THR A 89 13.68 -18.21 -17.35
CA THR A 89 13.80 -19.58 -16.83
C THR A 89 12.92 -20.63 -17.53
N ALA A 90 12.09 -20.22 -18.49
CA ALA A 90 11.16 -21.08 -19.24
C ALA A 90 11.73 -21.47 -20.61
#